data_AF-A0A1F8NEN5-F1
#
_entry.id   AF-A0A1F8NEN5-F1
#
_cell.length_a   1.000
_cell.length_b   1.000
_cell.length_c   1.000
_cell.angle_alpha   90.00
_cell.angle_beta   90.00
_cell.angle_gamma   90.00
#
_symmetry.space_group_name_H-M   'P 1'
#
loop_
_entity.id
_entity.type
_entity.pdbx_description
1 polymer ?
#
loop_
_entity_poly.entity_id
_entity_poly.type
_entity_poly.pdbx_seq_one_letter_code
_entity_poly.pdbx_strand_id
1 'polypeptide(L)'
;MVMVQRWLAHVRRRREERIALQAEAWFEGLGFLLEASRTLLRPQDLPLDLIGIVHRVDWRLEHIVHSERVLKRALRGRAPHLTSQLQEATRQAYHLRNQMISYFIRRKAFQDAEKAGEPTAYLDRREMEEVLLAANRISRELAAQLDGIGPALREALIPIPKGRGPELGDPG
;
A
#
# COMPACT_ATOMS: atom_id res chain seq x y z
N MET A 1 -42.42 10.21 -3.47
CA MET A 1 -41.46 9.08 -3.38
C MET A 1 -40.32 9.13 -4.42
N VAL A 2 -40.57 9.57 -5.67
CA VAL A 2 -39.57 9.54 -6.76
C VAL A 2 -38.33 10.44 -6.52
N MET A 3 -38.48 11.63 -5.91
CA MET A 3 -37.32 12.52 -5.62
C MET A 3 -36.35 11.96 -4.58
N VAL A 4 -36.86 11.31 -3.52
CA VAL A 4 -36.02 10.70 -2.48
C VAL A 4 -35.23 9.52 -3.06
N GLN A 5 -35.85 8.70 -3.91
CA GLN A 5 -35.16 7.61 -4.60
C GLN A 5 -34.07 8.12 -5.56
N ARG A 6 -34.33 9.19 -6.32
CA ARG A 6 -33.33 9.83 -7.19
C ARG A 6 -32.17 10.44 -6.40
N TRP A 7 -32.47 11.13 -5.31
CA TRP A 7 -31.45 11.69 -4.41
C TRP A 7 -30.60 10.59 -3.78
N LEU A 8 -31.22 9.52 -3.26
CA LEU A 8 -30.51 8.35 -2.73
C LEU A 8 -29.63 7.67 -3.77
N ALA A 9 -30.10 7.54 -5.02
CA ALA A 9 -29.31 7.01 -6.13
C ALA A 9 -28.10 7.90 -6.45
N HIS A 10 -28.28 9.23 -6.47
CA HIS A 10 -27.19 10.18 -6.69
C HIS A 10 -26.14 10.16 -5.58
N VAL A 11 -26.59 10.16 -4.32
CA VAL A 11 -25.70 10.05 -3.14
C VAL A 11 -24.94 8.72 -3.17
N ARG A 12 -25.62 7.62 -3.52
CA ARG A 12 -25.00 6.30 -3.64
C ARG A 12 -23.93 6.28 -4.73
N ARG A 13 -24.22 6.83 -5.91
CA ARG A 13 -23.27 6.92 -7.02
C ARG A 13 -22.02 7.71 -6.61
N ARG A 14 -22.19 8.90 -6.02
CA ARG A 14 -21.06 9.71 -5.51
C ARG A 14 -20.23 8.96 -4.48
N ARG A 15 -20.87 8.18 -3.61
CA ARG A 15 -20.18 7.37 -2.61
C ARG A 15 -19.37 6.25 -3.27
N GLU A 16 -19.93 5.57 -4.26
CA GLU A 16 -19.26 4.50 -5.02
C GLU A 16 -18.06 5.06 -5.81
N GLU A 17 -18.23 6.20 -6.50
CA GLU A 17 -17.13 6.92 -7.17
C GLU A 17 -16.00 7.28 -6.19
N ARG A 18 -16.35 7.82 -5.01
CA ARG A 18 -15.35 8.12 -3.98
C ARG A 18 -14.61 6.87 -3.51
N ILE A 19 -15.29 5.75 -3.34
CA ILE A 19 -14.67 4.50 -2.89
C ILE A 19 -13.70 3.97 -3.96
N ALA A 20 -14.08 4.03 -5.23
CA ALA A 20 -13.22 3.65 -6.35
C ALA A 20 -11.94 4.49 -6.38
N LEU A 21 -12.06 5.82 -6.24
CA LEU A 21 -10.91 6.74 -6.14
C LEU A 21 -9.99 6.41 -4.95
N GLN A 22 -10.54 5.97 -3.82
CA GLN A 22 -9.72 5.55 -2.69
C GLN A 22 -9.02 4.21 -2.95
N ALA A 23 -9.63 3.30 -3.70
CA ALA A 23 -8.98 2.05 -4.10
C ALA A 23 -7.78 2.33 -5.03
N GLU A 24 -7.97 3.20 -6.03
CA GLU A 24 -6.88 3.67 -6.90
C GLU A 24 -5.78 4.36 -6.10
N ALA A 25 -6.12 5.34 -5.26
CA ALA A 25 -5.14 6.05 -4.44
C ALA A 25 -4.32 5.11 -3.53
N TRP A 26 -4.97 4.08 -2.97
CA TRP A 26 -4.30 3.06 -2.16
C TRP A 26 -3.32 2.22 -2.99
N PHE A 27 -3.75 1.71 -4.15
CA PHE A 27 -2.89 0.94 -5.05
C PHE A 27 -1.73 1.76 -5.61
N GLU A 28 -2.00 2.96 -6.11
CA GLU A 28 -0.97 3.87 -6.62
C GLU A 28 0.02 4.28 -5.52
N GLY A 29 -0.47 4.47 -4.29
CA GLY A 29 0.38 4.76 -3.14
C GLY A 29 1.37 3.64 -2.88
N LEU A 30 0.88 2.40 -2.83
CA LEU A 30 1.72 1.23 -2.59
C LEU A 30 2.64 0.93 -3.79
N GLY A 31 2.15 1.10 -5.02
CA GLY A 31 2.96 0.98 -6.24
C GLY A 31 4.10 1.99 -6.27
N PHE A 32 3.85 3.24 -5.89
CA PHE A 32 4.89 4.25 -5.73
C PHE A 32 5.96 3.82 -4.71
N LEU A 33 5.55 3.29 -3.56
CA LEU A 33 6.50 2.83 -2.54
C LEU A 33 7.35 1.66 -3.03
N LEU A 34 6.75 0.71 -3.74
CA LEU A 34 7.47 -0.41 -4.35
C LEU A 34 8.48 0.08 -5.37
N GLU A 35 8.11 1.01 -6.24
CA GLU A 35 9.01 1.56 -7.25
C GLU A 35 10.14 2.39 -6.62
N ALA A 36 9.81 3.20 -5.61
CA ALA A 36 10.79 3.89 -4.80
C ALA A 36 11.76 2.89 -4.18
N SER A 37 11.28 1.80 -3.57
CA SER A 37 12.15 0.77 -2.98
C SER A 37 13.10 0.14 -4.01
N ARG A 38 12.62 -0.18 -5.22
CA ARG A 38 13.46 -0.75 -6.30
C ARG A 38 14.55 0.20 -6.78
N THR A 39 14.27 1.50 -6.77
CA THR A 39 15.23 2.54 -7.16
C THR A 39 16.25 2.78 -6.04
N LEU A 40 15.77 2.89 -4.80
CA LEU A 40 16.51 3.35 -3.63
C LEU A 40 17.39 2.28 -3.00
N LEU A 41 16.99 1.02 -3.13
CA LEU A 41 17.73 -0.13 -2.63
C LEU A 41 18.81 -0.60 -3.60
N ARG A 42 19.09 0.15 -4.69
CA ARG A 42 20.22 -0.14 -5.56
C ARG A 42 21.54 0.19 -4.85
N PRO A 43 22.47 -0.77 -4.74
CA PRO A 43 23.74 -0.56 -4.03
C PRO A 43 24.64 0.53 -4.62
N GLN A 44 24.48 0.83 -5.91
CA GLN A 44 25.40 1.69 -6.66
C GLN A 44 24.97 3.17 -6.65
N ASP A 45 23.68 3.46 -6.44
CA ASP A 45 23.13 4.81 -6.57
C ASP A 45 22.67 5.32 -5.21
N LEU A 46 23.39 6.27 -4.61
CA LEU A 46 22.83 7.03 -3.49
C LEU A 46 22.11 8.25 -4.09
N PRO A 47 20.80 8.43 -3.85
CA PRO A 47 20.09 9.59 -4.37
C PRO A 47 20.66 10.88 -3.80
N LEU A 48 20.84 11.89 -4.65
CA LEU A 48 21.26 13.23 -4.23
C LEU A 48 20.24 13.90 -3.27
N ASP A 49 18.96 13.54 -3.35
CA ASP A 49 17.86 14.08 -2.54
C ASP A 49 17.19 12.99 -1.69
N LEU A 50 17.94 12.37 -0.78
CA LEU A 50 17.37 11.34 0.10
C LEU A 50 16.27 11.88 1.03
N ILE A 51 16.45 13.09 1.56
CA ILE A 51 15.50 13.73 2.49
C ILE A 51 14.16 13.98 1.78
N GLY A 52 14.17 14.58 0.58
CA GLY A 52 12.95 14.81 -0.17
C GLY A 52 12.24 13.52 -0.56
N ILE A 53 12.99 12.44 -0.85
CA ILE A 53 12.42 11.11 -1.11
C ILE A 53 11.72 10.54 0.13
N VAL A 54 12.35 10.61 1.31
CA VAL A 54 11.74 10.15 2.56
C VAL A 54 10.47 10.93 2.87
N HIS A 55 10.49 12.26 2.72
CA HIS A 55 9.28 13.08 2.90
C HIS A 55 8.15 12.70 1.93
N ARG A 56 8.47 12.44 0.66
CA ARG A 56 7.48 11.97 -0.33
C ARG A 56 6.89 10.62 0.05
N VAL A 57 7.73 9.69 0.54
CA VAL A 57 7.29 8.38 1.03
C VAL A 57 6.37 8.51 2.24
N ASP A 58 6.74 9.34 3.22
CA ASP A 58 5.96 9.54 4.44
C ASP A 58 4.60 10.18 4.14
N TRP A 59 4.59 11.21 3.30
CA TRP A 59 3.35 11.82 2.81
C TRP A 59 2.46 10.77 2.12
N ARG A 60 3.03 9.94 1.23
CA ARG A 60 2.26 8.91 0.53
C ARG A 60 1.71 7.84 1.48
N LEU A 61 2.44 7.46 2.53
CA LEU A 61 1.97 6.55 3.57
C LEU A 61 0.75 7.09 4.32
N GLU A 62 0.70 8.38 4.63
CA GLU A 62 -0.48 9.00 5.26
C GLU A 62 -1.72 8.86 4.36
N HIS A 63 -1.56 9.09 3.05
CA HIS A 63 -2.64 8.90 2.07
C HIS A 63 -3.07 7.44 1.97
N ILE A 64 -2.13 6.50 1.96
CA ILE A 64 -2.42 5.05 1.96
C ILE A 64 -3.26 4.68 3.21
N VAL A 65 -2.87 5.14 4.40
CA VAL A 65 -3.63 4.90 5.64
C VAL A 65 -5.02 5.52 5.58
N HIS A 66 -5.14 6.72 5.05
CA HIS A 66 -6.44 7.36 4.86
C HIS A 66 -7.34 6.51 3.95
N SER A 67 -6.83 6.11 2.79
CA SER A 67 -7.55 5.28 1.84
C SER A 67 -7.90 3.91 2.41
N GLU A 68 -6.98 3.25 3.13
CA GLU A 68 -7.25 1.98 3.82
C GLU A 68 -8.45 2.10 4.78
N ARG A 69 -8.50 3.16 5.59
CA ARG A 69 -9.61 3.37 6.53
C ARG A 69 -10.95 3.52 5.82
N VAL A 70 -10.98 4.23 4.69
CA VAL A 70 -12.20 4.40 3.89
C VAL A 70 -12.62 3.07 3.25
N LEU A 71 -11.66 2.34 2.66
CA LEU A 71 -11.91 1.05 2.03
C LEU A 71 -12.40 0.00 3.03
N LYS A 72 -11.78 -0.12 4.19
CA LYS A 72 -12.22 -1.06 5.24
C LYS A 72 -13.65 -0.82 5.68
N ARG A 73 -14.08 0.45 5.78
CA ARG A 73 -15.47 0.79 6.09
C ARG A 73 -16.43 0.36 4.97
N ALA A 74 -16.02 0.51 3.71
CA ALA A 74 -16.82 0.08 2.56
C ALA A 74 -16.92 -1.45 2.46
N LEU A 75 -15.85 -2.17 2.81
CA LEU A 75 -15.75 -3.62 2.68
C LEU A 75 -16.36 -4.41 3.85
N ARG A 76 -16.55 -3.79 5.01
CA ARG A 76 -17.02 -4.47 6.24
C ARG A 76 -18.25 -5.35 6.04
N GLY A 77 -19.20 -4.91 5.21
CA GLY A 77 -20.43 -5.68 4.90
C GLY A 77 -20.42 -6.42 3.56
N ARG A 78 -19.36 -6.29 2.75
CA ARG A 78 -19.28 -6.86 1.39
C ARG A 78 -18.25 -7.97 1.26
N ALA A 79 -17.06 -7.73 1.82
CA ALA A 79 -15.92 -8.64 1.76
C ALA A 79 -15.03 -8.44 3.00
N PRO A 80 -15.46 -8.90 4.20
CA PRO A 80 -14.77 -8.63 5.45
C PRO A 80 -13.36 -9.23 5.49
N HIS A 81 -13.12 -10.35 4.80
CA HIS A 81 -11.80 -10.98 4.71
C HIS A 81 -10.74 -10.04 4.11
N LEU A 82 -11.11 -9.21 3.12
CA LEU A 82 -10.21 -8.23 2.49
C LEU A 82 -9.76 -7.12 3.44
N THR A 83 -10.51 -6.85 4.52
CA THR A 83 -10.14 -5.79 5.47
C THR A 83 -8.84 -6.10 6.21
N SER A 84 -8.61 -7.38 6.53
CA SER A 84 -7.37 -7.86 7.15
C SER A 84 -6.20 -7.80 6.17
N GLN A 85 -6.44 -8.16 4.90
CA GLN A 85 -5.43 -8.13 3.85
C GLN A 85 -4.99 -6.70 3.52
N LEU A 86 -5.92 -5.75 3.43
CA LEU A 86 -5.61 -4.32 3.27
C LEU A 86 -4.75 -3.80 4.43
N GLN A 87 -5.12 -4.15 5.67
CA GLN A 87 -4.38 -3.73 6.85
C GLN A 87 -2.96 -4.30 6.86
N GLU A 88 -2.81 -5.57 6.50
CA GLU A 88 -1.49 -6.21 6.44
C GLU A 88 -0.63 -5.60 5.33
N ALA A 89 -1.17 -5.33 4.15
CA ALA A 89 -0.44 -4.67 3.08
C ALA A 89 0.01 -3.25 3.48
N THR A 90 -0.86 -2.46 4.13
CA THR A 90 -0.46 -1.16 4.69
C THR A 90 0.62 -1.30 5.77
N ARG A 91 0.54 -2.33 6.63
CA ARG A 91 1.56 -2.61 7.65
C ARG A 91 2.91 -2.95 7.01
N GLN A 92 2.92 -3.79 5.97
CA GLN A 92 4.12 -4.10 5.21
C GLN A 92 4.73 -2.87 4.54
N ALA A 93 3.90 -1.93 4.07
CA ALA A 93 4.38 -0.65 3.54
C ALA A 93 5.17 0.16 4.59
N TYR A 94 4.68 0.22 5.83
CA TYR A 94 5.43 0.85 6.94
C TYR A 94 6.73 0.11 7.24
N HIS A 95 6.70 -1.22 7.25
CA HIS A 95 7.91 -2.02 7.46
C HIS A 95 8.94 -1.77 6.35
N LEU A 96 8.51 -1.74 5.09
CA LEU A 96 9.38 -1.43 3.95
C LEU A 96 10.03 -0.05 4.09
N ARG A 97 9.23 0.98 4.42
CA ARG A 97 9.75 2.33 4.67
C ARG A 97 10.81 2.35 5.77
N ASN A 98 10.57 1.66 6.88
CA ASN A 98 11.52 1.60 7.99
C ASN A 98 12.82 0.88 7.61
N GLN A 99 12.73 -0.21 6.84
CA GLN A 99 13.91 -0.91 6.35
C GLN A 99 14.69 -0.05 5.34
N MET A 100 14.01 0.68 4.46
CA MET A 100 14.67 1.61 3.54
C MET A 100 15.46 2.69 4.27
N ILE A 101 14.88 3.33 5.28
CA ILE A 101 15.59 4.34 6.10
C ILE A 101 16.76 3.71 6.85
N SER A 102 16.55 2.53 7.43
CA SER A 102 17.59 1.79 8.13
C SER A 102 18.77 1.45 7.21
N TYR A 103 18.50 1.09 5.95
CA TYR A 103 19.52 0.83 4.94
C TYR A 103 20.32 2.10 4.66
N PHE A 104 19.67 3.25 4.48
CA PHE A 104 20.36 4.49 4.20
C PHE A 104 21.25 4.98 5.34
N ILE A 105 20.79 4.85 6.59
CA ILE A 105 21.60 5.18 7.77
C ILE A 105 22.86 4.32 7.81
N ARG A 106 22.71 3.00 7.61
CA ARG A 106 23.84 2.06 7.62
C ARG A 106 24.78 2.25 6.44
N ARG A 107 24.25 2.54 5.26
CA ARG A 107 25.05 2.84 4.06
C ARG A 107 25.91 4.08 4.28
N LYS A 108 25.37 5.12 4.93
CA LYS A 108 26.15 6.30 5.30
C LYS A 108 27.23 5.97 6.33
N ALA A 109 26.90 5.23 7.39
CA ALA A 109 27.86 4.78 8.38
C ALA A 109 29.02 3.97 7.75
N PHE A 110 28.69 3.02 6.87
CA PHE A 110 29.66 2.26 6.10
C PHE A 110 30.56 3.16 5.25
N GLN A 111 29.99 4.12 4.50
CA GLN A 111 30.77 5.05 3.68
C GLN A 111 31.71 5.94 4.50
N ASP A 112 31.27 6.38 5.68
CA ASP A 112 32.08 7.21 6.57
C ASP A 112 33.22 6.38 7.21
N ALA A 113 32.94 5.15 7.66
CA ALA A 113 33.93 4.22 8.20
C ALA A 113 34.96 3.77 7.14
N GLU A 114 34.51 3.47 5.92
CA GLU A 114 35.37 3.10 4.78
C GLU A 114 36.32 4.24 4.41
N LYS A 115 35.83 5.49 4.36
CA LYS A 115 36.66 6.68 4.11
C LYS A 115 37.67 6.95 5.23
N ALA A 116 37.28 6.70 6.48
CA ALA A 116 38.15 6.86 7.64
C ALA A 116 39.17 5.72 7.79
N GLY A 117 39.06 4.65 6.99
CA GLY A 117 39.93 3.47 7.08
C GLY A 117 39.70 2.67 8.36
N GLU A 118 38.49 2.70 8.92
CA GLU A 118 38.18 2.03 10.17
C GLU A 118 38.20 0.50 10.01
N PRO A 119 38.88 -0.24 10.90
CA PRO A 119 38.90 -1.71 10.87
C PRO A 119 37.50 -2.34 11.02
N THR A 120 36.52 -1.58 11.53
CA THR A 120 35.14 -2.00 11.78
C THR A 120 34.21 -1.82 10.59
N ALA A 121 34.65 -1.19 9.49
CA ALA A 121 33.79 -0.92 8.32
C ALA A 121 33.12 -2.17 7.73
N TYR A 122 33.72 -3.36 7.90
CA TYR A 122 33.12 -4.62 7.47
C TYR A 122 31.84 -5.00 8.25
N LEU A 123 31.73 -4.60 9.52
CA LEU A 123 30.53 -4.84 10.34
C LEU A 123 29.37 -3.97 9.82
N ASP A 124 29.62 -2.68 9.58
CA ASP A 124 28.63 -1.75 9.03
C ASP A 124 28.15 -2.20 7.64
N ARG A 125 29.07 -2.72 6.82
CA ARG A 125 28.73 -3.32 5.52
C ARG A 125 27.79 -4.51 5.68
N ARG A 126 28.08 -5.43 6.60
CA ARG A 126 27.25 -6.62 6.83
C ARG A 126 25.86 -6.22 7.31
N GLU A 127 25.75 -5.31 8.26
CA GLU A 127 24.45 -4.84 8.72
C GLU A 127 23.65 -4.14 7.61
N MET A 128 24.32 -3.34 6.77
CA MET A 128 23.71 -2.71 5.60
C MET A 128 23.15 -3.76 4.63
N GLU A 129 23.92 -4.81 4.32
CA GLU A 129 23.50 -5.91 3.45
C GLU A 129 22.32 -6.71 4.03
N GLU A 130 22.30 -6.98 5.34
CA GLU A 130 21.20 -7.65 6.01
C GLU A 130 19.88 -6.86 5.92
N VAL A 131 19.93 -5.54 6.17
CA VAL A 131 18.78 -4.65 6.03
C VAL A 131 18.31 -4.54 4.57
N LEU A 132 19.25 -4.50 3.62
CA LEU A 132 18.95 -4.51 2.19
C LEU A 132 18.19 -5.77 1.76
N LEU A 133 18.64 -6.94 2.23
CA LEU A 133 17.97 -8.22 1.96
C LEU A 133 16.56 -8.24 2.56
N ALA A 134 16.41 -7.76 3.80
CA ALA A 134 15.10 -7.66 4.46
C ALA A 134 14.14 -6.74 3.71
N ALA A 135 14.60 -5.56 3.29
CA ALA A 135 13.80 -4.61 2.52
C ALA A 135 13.34 -5.20 1.17
N ASN A 136 14.25 -5.86 0.45
CA ASN A 136 13.93 -6.51 -0.82
C ASN A 136 12.93 -7.66 -0.66
N ARG A 137 13.02 -8.44 0.43
CA ARG A 137 12.05 -9.48 0.74
C ARG A 137 10.66 -8.88 0.97
N ILE A 138 10.56 -7.86 1.82
CA ILE A 138 9.27 -7.20 2.12
C ILE A 138 8.67 -6.58 0.85
N SER A 139 9.50 -5.95 0.00
CA SER A 139 9.05 -5.39 -1.28
C SER A 139 8.43 -6.44 -2.20
N ARG A 140 9.05 -7.64 -2.32
CA ARG A 140 8.50 -8.75 -3.11
C ARG A 140 7.23 -9.34 -2.51
N GLU A 141 7.19 -9.54 -1.20
CA GLU A 141 6.01 -10.04 -0.49
C GLU A 141 4.82 -9.09 -0.65
N LEU A 142 5.05 -7.79 -0.48
CA LEU A 142 4.04 -6.76 -0.67
C LEU A 142 3.54 -6.72 -2.12
N ALA A 143 4.44 -6.81 -3.11
CA ALA A 143 4.04 -6.86 -4.52
C ALA A 143 3.13 -8.08 -4.80
N ALA A 144 3.52 -9.27 -4.36
CA ALA A 144 2.71 -10.48 -4.52
C ALA A 144 1.35 -10.38 -3.80
N GLN A 145 1.33 -9.75 -2.62
CA GLN A 145 0.10 -9.50 -1.88
C GLN A 145 -0.85 -8.56 -2.65
N LEU A 146 -0.32 -7.52 -3.30
CA LEU A 146 -1.13 -6.60 -4.12
C LEU A 146 -1.71 -7.27 -5.36
N ASP A 147 -0.93 -8.13 -6.01
CA ASP A 147 -1.42 -8.93 -7.15
C ASP A 147 -2.58 -9.84 -6.74
N GLY A 148 -2.53 -10.39 -5.52
CA GLY A 148 -3.62 -11.20 -4.95
C GLY A 148 -4.85 -10.40 -4.52
N ILE A 149 -4.68 -9.23 -3.90
CA ILE A 149 -5.78 -8.37 -3.42
C ILE A 149 -6.49 -7.69 -4.59
N GLY A 150 -5.75 -7.30 -5.64
CA GLY A 150 -6.24 -6.53 -6.79
C GLY A 150 -7.57 -7.00 -7.37
N PRO A 151 -7.66 -8.25 -7.85
CA PRO A 151 -8.90 -8.79 -8.43
C PRO A 151 -10.06 -8.81 -7.44
N ALA A 152 -9.82 -9.34 -6.22
CA ALA A 152 -10.86 -9.48 -5.20
C ALA A 152 -11.39 -8.12 -4.71
N LEU A 153 -10.51 -7.11 -4.61
CA LEU A 153 -10.92 -5.76 -4.26
C LEU A 153 -11.77 -5.12 -5.36
N ARG A 154 -11.42 -5.30 -6.63
CA ARG A 154 -12.25 -4.81 -7.74
C ARG A 154 -13.64 -5.43 -7.70
N GLU A 155 -13.72 -6.75 -7.57
CA GLU A 155 -14.98 -7.49 -7.51
C GLU A 155 -15.86 -7.03 -6.34
N ALA A 156 -15.29 -6.90 -5.14
CA ALA A 156 -16.02 -6.47 -3.94
C ALA A 156 -16.54 -5.02 -4.01
N LEU A 157 -15.97 -4.20 -4.89
CA LEU A 157 -16.32 -2.79 -5.08
C LEU A 157 -17.31 -2.57 -6.24
N ILE A 158 -17.53 -3.56 -7.13
CA ILE A 158 -18.58 -3.49 -8.15
C ILE A 158 -19.96 -3.35 -7.47
N PRO A 159 -20.80 -2.39 -7.88
CA PRO A 159 -22.13 -2.26 -7.33
C PRO A 159 -22.98 -3.49 -7.65
N ILE A 160 -23.43 -4.21 -6.63
CA ILE A 160 -24.42 -5.30 -6.79
C ILE A 160 -25.70 -4.67 -7.38
N PRO A 161 -26.16 -5.10 -8.57
CA PRO A 161 -27.43 -4.65 -9.12
C PRO A 161 -28.55 -5.08 -8.18
N LYS A 162 -29.44 -4.14 -7.81
CA LYS A 162 -30.68 -4.50 -7.13
C LYS A 162 -31.57 -5.23 -8.12
N GLY A 163 -31.64 -6.55 -8.03
CA GLY A 163 -32.61 -7.31 -8.81
C GLY A 163 -32.32 -8.80 -8.90
N ARG A 164 -32.62 -9.55 -7.84
CA ARG A 164 -33.44 -10.77 -7.86
C ARG A 164 -33.91 -10.97 -6.42
N GLY A 165 -35.03 -10.33 -6.08
CA GLY A 165 -35.86 -10.87 -5.01
C GLY A 165 -36.28 -12.29 -5.43
N PRO A 166 -36.51 -13.22 -4.47
CA PRO A 166 -36.99 -14.54 -4.83
C PRO A 166 -38.28 -14.37 -5.62
N GLU A 167 -38.33 -14.93 -6.83
CA GLU A 167 -39.59 -15.18 -7.50
C GLU A 167 -40.37 -16.10 -6.55
N LEU A 168 -41.30 -15.50 -5.80
CA LEU A 168 -42.33 -16.23 -5.10
C LEU A 168 -43.08 -17.00 -6.18
N GLY A 169 -42.94 -18.32 -6.16
CA GLY A 169 -43.62 -19.20 -7.08
C GLY A 169 -45.12 -18.94 -7.08
N ASP A 170 -45.69 -18.93 -8.29
CA ASP A 170 -47.13 -19.03 -8.47
C ASP A 170 -47.63 -20.31 -7.78
N PRO A 171 -48.62 -20.24 -6.89
CA PRO A 171 -49.42 -21.39 -6.57
C PRO A 171 -50.41 -21.60 -7.73
N GLY A 172 -50.27 -22.72 -8.43
CA GLY A 172 -51.32 -23.25 -9.30
C GLY A 172 -52.54 -23.74 -8.54
#